data_AF-A0A2X2T428-F1
#
_entry.id   AF-A0A2X2T428-F1
#
_cell.length_a   1.000
_cell.length_b   1.000
_cell.length_c   1.000
_cell.angle_alpha   90.00
_cell.angle_beta   90.00
_cell.angle_gamma   90.00
#
_symmetry.space_group_name_H-M   'P 1'
#
loop_
_entity.id
_entity.type
_entity.pdbx_description
1 polymer ?
#
loop_
_entity_poly.entity_id
_entity_poly.type
_entity_poly.pdbx_seq_one_letter_code
_entity_poly.pdbx_strand_id
1 'polypeptide(L)'
;MISIVPDDGGPAVPVEIDRLKLVDIPAGQLQKNSAGFLVTNALNNPRNEEVMVASGHLESANVSAISEMVSSIALNRQFEAQIKMMKAAEDLATAGNRLLRGS
;
A
#
# COMPACT_ATOMS: atom_id res chain seq x y z
N MET A 1 11.29 25.47 3.83
CA MET A 1 12.26 26.43 3.27
C MET A 1 13.46 25.62 2.84
N ILE A 2 13.88 25.76 1.58
CA ILE A 2 15.11 25.15 1.07
C ILE A 2 16.15 26.28 1.12
N SER A 3 17.18 26.09 1.92
CA SER A 3 18.25 27.06 2.09
C SER A 3 19.60 26.41 1.84
N ILE A 4 20.52 27.16 1.24
CA ILE A 4 21.92 26.76 1.06
C ILE A 4 22.82 27.78 1.74
N VAL A 5 24.02 27.34 2.12
CA VAL A 5 25.12 28.21 2.53
C VAL A 5 26.14 28.20 1.39
N PRO A 6 26.37 29.33 0.69
CA PRO A 6 27.39 29.43 -0.35
C PRO A 6 28.81 29.30 0.23
N ASP A 7 29.73 28.71 -0.53
CA ASP A 7 31.16 28.55 -0.18
C ASP A 7 32.04 29.50 -1.02
N ASP A 8 31.63 30.77 -1.12
CA ASP A 8 32.27 31.80 -1.95
C ASP A 8 33.31 32.66 -1.20
N GLY A 9 33.71 32.24 0.00
CA GLY A 9 34.69 32.93 0.83
C GLY A 9 34.16 34.17 1.58
N GLY A 10 32.86 34.46 1.49
CA GLY A 10 32.16 35.45 2.31
C GLY A 10 31.61 34.88 3.63
N PRO A 11 30.94 35.69 4.47
CA PRO A 11 30.26 35.19 5.66
C PRO A 11 29.18 34.16 5.26
N ALA A 12 29.20 32.99 5.90
CA ALA A 12 28.28 31.88 5.70
C ALA A 12 26.83 32.24 6.08
N VAL A 13 26.16 33.03 5.24
CA VAL A 13 24.76 33.44 5.43
C VAL A 13 23.86 32.45 4.67
N PRO A 14 22.89 31.81 5.35
CA PRO A 14 21.90 30.97 4.67
C PRO A 14 21.05 31.81 3.71
N VAL A 15 21.01 31.44 2.43
CA VAL A 15 20.16 32.08 1.42
C VAL A 15 18.94 31.20 1.19
N GLU A 16 17.75 31.80 1.16
CA GLU A 16 16.51 31.11 0.77
C GLU A 16 16.46 30.98 -0.75
N ILE A 17 16.29 29.76 -1.25
CA ILE A 17 16.16 29.51 -2.69
C ILE A 17 14.71 29.27 -3.08
N ASP A 18 14.03 28.38 -2.35
CA ASP A 18 12.66 27.99 -2.70
C ASP A 18 11.95 27.28 -1.53
N ARG A 19 10.68 26.91 -1.73
CA ARG A 19 9.86 26.19 -0.76
C ARG A 19 9.04 25.08 -1.44
N LEU A 20 9.05 23.90 -0.82
CA LEU A 20 8.16 22.81 -1.20
C LEU A 20 6.69 23.19 -1.01
N LYS A 21 5.87 22.98 -2.05
CA LYS A 21 4.41 23.04 -1.95
C LYS A 21 3.91 21.74 -1.34
N LEU A 22 3.48 21.82 -0.09
CA LEU A 22 2.87 20.71 0.65
C LEU A 22 1.35 20.79 0.52
N VAL A 23 0.70 19.66 0.31
CA VAL A 23 -0.75 19.56 0.17
C VAL A 23 -1.24 18.44 1.06
N ASP A 24 -2.45 18.58 1.58
CA ASP A 24 -3.14 17.52 2.31
C ASP A 24 -4.36 17.12 1.49
N ILE A 25 -4.43 15.85 1.11
CA ILE A 25 -5.49 15.30 0.26
C ILE A 25 -6.01 14.05 0.95
N PRO A 26 -7.34 13.94 1.14
CA PRO A 26 -7.93 12.72 1.71
C PRO A 26 -7.52 11.49 0.91
N ALA A 27 -7.11 10.42 1.61
CA ALA A 27 -6.60 9.19 0.97
C ALA A 27 -7.56 8.59 -0.07
N GLY A 28 -8.87 8.70 0.14
CA GLY A 28 -9.90 8.22 -0.81
C GLY A 28 -9.96 8.99 -2.14
N GLN A 29 -9.28 10.14 -2.24
CA GLN A 29 -9.16 10.94 -3.47
C GLN A 29 -7.81 10.76 -4.18
N LEU A 30 -6.94 9.90 -3.62
CA LEU A 30 -5.65 9.56 -4.20
C LEU A 30 -5.73 8.22 -4.92
N GLN A 31 -5.08 8.14 -6.07
CA GLN A 31 -4.92 6.91 -6.84
C GLN A 31 -3.45 6.70 -7.14
N LYS A 32 -3.02 5.44 -7.17
CA LYS A 32 -1.65 5.10 -7.54
C LYS A 32 -1.54 5.08 -9.07
N ASN A 33 -0.61 5.84 -9.64
CA ASN A 33 -0.32 5.78 -11.07
C ASN A 33 0.63 4.62 -11.42
N SER A 34 0.90 4.42 -12.71
CA SER A 34 1.80 3.37 -13.20
C SER A 34 3.26 3.51 -12.73
N ALA A 35 3.69 4.72 -12.39
CA ALA A 35 5.01 4.99 -11.82
C ALA A 35 5.06 4.77 -10.30
N GLY A 36 3.93 4.42 -9.67
CA GLY A 36 3.85 4.15 -8.24
C GLY A 36 3.64 5.40 -7.36
N PHE A 37 3.41 6.58 -7.95
CA PHE A 37 3.10 7.79 -7.20
C PHE A 37 1.61 7.89 -6.86
N LEU A 38 1.29 8.52 -5.73
CA LEU A 38 -0.07 8.91 -5.38
C LEU A 38 -0.42 10.20 -6.12
N VAL A 39 -1.46 10.15 -6.94
CA VAL A 39 -1.95 11.28 -7.74
C VAL A 39 -3.42 11.53 -7.44
N THR A 40 -3.84 12.78 -7.63
CA THR A 40 -5.23 13.23 -7.52
C THR A 40 -5.72 13.67 -8.88
N ASN A 41 -7.02 13.51 -9.13
CA ASN A 41 -7.68 14.02 -10.34
C ASN A 41 -8.11 15.49 -10.20
N ALA A 42 -7.90 16.10 -9.03
CA ALA A 42 -8.22 17.50 -8.79
C ALA A 42 -7.32 18.42 -9.62
N LEU A 43 -7.93 19.38 -10.32
CA LEU A 43 -7.22 20.36 -11.16
C LEU A 43 -6.31 21.28 -10.33
N ASN A 44 -6.66 21.54 -9.07
CA ASN A 44 -5.89 22.34 -8.14
C ASN A 44 -5.89 21.70 -6.75
N ASN A 45 -4.71 21.63 -6.16
CA ASN A 45 -4.50 21.19 -4.79
C ASN A 45 -3.91 22.38 -4.02
N PRO A 46 -4.70 23.05 -3.16
CA PRO A 46 -4.22 24.21 -2.42
C PRO A 46 -3.12 23.79 -1.47
N ARG A 47 -2.16 24.69 -1.25
CA ARG A 47 -1.09 24.45 -0.29
C ARG A 47 -1.69 24.38 1.12
N ASN A 48 -1.27 23.38 1.89
CA ASN A 48 -1.58 23.30 3.33
C ASN A 48 -0.38 23.82 4.14
N GLU A 49 -0.64 24.62 5.17
CA GLU A 49 0.36 25.14 6.11
C GLU A 49 0.61 24.22 7.31
N GLU A 50 -0.32 23.32 7.62
CA GLU A 50 -0.25 22.38 8.75
C GLU A 50 0.67 21.20 8.46
N VAL A 51 0.88 20.88 7.19
CA VAL A 51 1.79 19.80 6.78
C VAL A 51 3.23 20.27 6.92
N MET A 52 4.03 19.53 7.68
CA MET A 52 5.46 19.79 7.91
C MET A 52 6.31 18.66 7.34
N VAL A 53 7.53 19.01 6.90
CA VAL A 53 8.53 18.03 6.45
C VAL A 53 9.54 17.81 7.57
N ALA A 54 9.76 16.55 7.95
CA ALA A 54 10.85 16.16 8.84
C ALA A 54 12.15 16.02 8.02
N SER A 55 13.12 16.90 8.25
CA SER A 55 14.42 16.82 7.57
C SER A 55 15.24 15.62 8.08
N GLY A 56 15.97 14.95 7.17
CA GLY A 56 16.83 13.82 7.51
C GLY A 56 16.10 12.53 7.88
N HIS A 57 14.78 12.47 7.65
CA HIS A 57 13.97 11.28 7.88
C HIS A 57 13.51 10.67 6.54
N LEU A 58 13.58 9.34 6.44
CA LEU A 58 13.02 8.59 5.32
C LEU A 58 11.86 7.74 5.84
N GLU A 59 10.68 7.93 5.27
CA GLU A 59 9.50 7.14 5.64
C GLU A 59 9.72 5.66 5.32
N SER A 60 9.46 4.82 6.32
CA SER A 60 9.51 3.37 6.17
C SER A 60 8.17 2.82 5.70
N ALA A 61 8.17 1.60 5.19
CA ALA A 61 6.94 0.92 4.82
C ALA A 61 6.10 0.64 6.07
N ASN A 62 4.80 0.91 6.00
CA ASN A 62 3.83 0.58 7.05
C ASN A 62 3.40 -0.90 7.03
N VAL A 63 4.04 -1.75 6.21
CA VAL A 63 3.73 -3.17 6.04
C VAL A 63 4.80 -4.04 6.71
N SER A 64 4.38 -5.09 7.41
CA SER A 64 5.29 -6.06 8.03
C SER A 64 5.36 -7.34 7.19
N ALA A 65 6.57 -7.72 6.78
CA ALA A 65 6.77 -8.94 5.99
C ALA A 65 6.26 -10.21 6.71
N ILE A 66 6.37 -10.25 8.04
CA ILE A 66 5.92 -11.39 8.85
C ILE A 66 4.39 -11.49 8.83
N SER A 67 3.68 -10.38 8.99
CA SER A 67 2.21 -10.39 8.96
C SER A 67 1.68 -10.81 7.59
N GLU A 68 2.30 -10.33 6.52
CA GLU A 68 1.95 -10.71 5.15
C GLU A 68 2.20 -12.20 4.87
N MET A 69 3.29 -12.76 5.40
CA MET A 69 3.58 -14.18 5.27
C MET A 69 2.55 -15.04 6.02
N VAL A 70 2.19 -14.66 7.26
CA VAL A 70 1.17 -15.37 8.04
C VAL A 70 -0.20 -15.29 7.34
N SER A 71 -0.56 -14.13 6.81
CA SER A 71 -1.77 -13.94 6.00
C SER A 71 -1.78 -14.87 4.78
N SER A 72 -0.66 -14.94 4.06
CA SER A 72 -0.51 -15.84 2.91
C SER A 72 -0.65 -17.32 3.31
N ILE A 73 -0.09 -17.73 4.45
CA ILE A 73 -0.25 -19.11 4.96
C ILE A 73 -1.71 -19.39 5.32
N ALA A 74 -2.40 -18.45 5.97
CA ALA A 74 -3.80 -18.58 6.32
C ALA A 74 -4.68 -18.76 5.07
N LEU A 75 -4.43 -17.95 4.02
CA LEU A 75 -5.11 -18.06 2.73
C LEU A 75 -4.88 -19.43 2.07
N ASN A 76 -3.64 -19.94 2.08
CA ASN A 76 -3.34 -21.26 1.54
C ASN A 76 -4.09 -22.38 2.28
N ARG A 77 -4.12 -22.35 3.62
CA ARG A 77 -4.86 -23.33 4.41
C ARG A 77 -6.37 -23.26 4.16
N GLN A 78 -6.90 -22.06 4.02
CA GLN A 78 -8.31 -21.85 3.67
C GLN A 78 -8.62 -22.46 2.29
N PHE A 79 -7.76 -22.23 1.30
CA PHE A 79 -7.87 -22.82 -0.02
C PHE A 79 -7.81 -24.36 0.02
N GLU A 80 -6.84 -24.94 0.75
CA GLU A 80 -6.76 -26.41 0.90
C GLU A 80 -8.03 -27.01 1.53
N ALA A 81 -8.58 -26.34 2.56
CA ALA A 81 -9.82 -26.78 3.18
C ALA A 81 -10.99 -26.75 2.18
N GLN A 82 -11.09 -25.69 1.37
CA GLN A 82 -12.09 -25.58 0.30
C GLN A 82 -11.96 -26.72 -0.71
N ILE A 83 -10.74 -27.06 -1.15
CA ILE A 83 -10.50 -28.18 -2.07
C ILE A 83 -10.89 -29.52 -1.44
N LYS A 84 -10.54 -29.77 -0.18
CA LYS A 84 -10.88 -31.02 0.52
C LYS A 84 -12.39 -31.17 0.67
N MET A 85 -13.12 -30.10 0.98
CA MET A 85 -14.58 -30.10 1.06
C MET A 85 -15.22 -30.43 -0.30
N MET A 86 -14.71 -29.86 -1.39
CA MET A 86 -15.19 -30.19 -2.74
C MET A 86 -14.99 -31.66 -3.09
N LYS A 87 -13.82 -32.24 -2.79
CA LYS A 87 -13.57 -33.67 -3.00
C LYS A 87 -14.50 -34.54 -2.15
N ALA A 88 -14.70 -34.21 -0.89
CA ALA A 88 -15.62 -34.94 -0.01
C ALA A 88 -17.07 -34.91 -0.55
N ALA A 89 -17.50 -33.77 -1.11
CA ALA A 89 -18.80 -33.66 -1.74
C ALA A 89 -18.91 -34.52 -3.01
N GLU A 90 -17.85 -34.58 -3.84
CA GLU A 90 -17.79 -35.43 -5.04
C GLU A 90 -17.83 -36.92 -4.71
N ASP A 91 -17.09 -37.35 -3.68
CA ASP A 91 -17.09 -38.72 -3.18
C ASP A 91 -18.49 -39.12 -2.68
N LEU A 92 -19.14 -38.24 -1.92
CA LEU A 92 -20.51 -38.45 -1.41
C LEU A 92 -21.52 -38.57 -2.55
N ALA A 93 -21.44 -37.70 -3.56
CA ALA A 93 -22.31 -37.75 -4.73
C ALA A 93 -22.10 -39.06 -5.52
N THR A 94 -20.85 -39.50 -5.68
CA THR A 94 -20.52 -40.75 -6.36
C THR A 94 -21.06 -41.97 -5.62
N ALA A 95 -20.90 -42.01 -4.28
CA ALA A 95 -21.45 -43.07 -3.44
C ALA A 95 -22.99 -43.11 -3.52
N GLY A 96 -23.66 -41.95 -3.42
CA GLY A 96 -25.10 -41.84 -3.58
C GLY A 96 -25.59 -42.38 -4.93
N ASN A 97 -24.91 -42.03 -6.03
CA ASN A 97 -25.23 -42.51 -7.38
C ASN A 97 -25.02 -44.03 -7.57
N ARG A 98 -24.21 -44.69 -6.74
CA ARG A 98 -24.07 -46.16 -6.74
C ARG A 98 -25.25 -46.82 -6.05
N LEU A 99 -25.72 -46.27 -4.94
CA LEU A 99 -26.88 -46.79 -4.21
C LEU A 99 -28.14 -46.76 -5.08
N LEU A 100 -28.38 -45.66 -5.81
CA LEU A 100 -29.52 -45.52 -6.72
C LEU A 100 -29.52 -46.49 -7.92
N ARG A 101 -28.36 -47.06 -8.29
CA ARG A 101 -28.26 -48.07 -9.37
C ARG A 101 -28.29 -49.51 -8.88
N GLY A 102 -28.07 -49.73 -7.58
CA GLY A 102 -28.09 -51.05 -6.96
C GLY A 102 -29.47 -51.46 -6.42
N SER A 103 -30.45 -50.57 -6.51
CA SER A 103 -31.89 -50.79 -6.34
C SER A 103 -32.59 -50.87 -7.69
#